data_AF-A0A7H4MFX1-F1
#
_entry.id   AF-A0A7H4MFX1-F1
#
_cell.length_a   1.000
_cell.length_b   1.000
_cell.length_c   1.000
_cell.angle_alpha   90.00
_cell.angle_beta   90.00
_cell.angle_gamma   90.00
#
_symmetry.space_group_name_H-M   'P 1'
#
loop_
_entity.id
_entity.type
_entity.pdbx_description
1 polymer ?
#
loop_
_entity_poly.entity_id
_entity_poly.type
_entity_poly.pdbx_seq_one_letter_code
_entity_poly.pdbx_strand_id
1 'polypeptide(L)' 'MKNSELEQLINDKLNSAAISDFAPNGLQVEGRDTVQTIVTG' A
#
# COMPACT_ATOMS: atom_id res chain seq x y z
N MET A 1 11.38 6.09 1.63
CA MET A 1 10.16 5.89 2.45
C MET A 1 10.07 4.41 2.77
N LYS A 2 9.66 4.02 3.99
CA LYS A 2 9.45 2.59 4.27
C LYS A 2 8.23 2.07 3.51
N ASN A 3 8.25 0.80 3.10
CA ASN A 3 7.13 0.15 2.41
C ASN A 3 5.82 0.22 3.23
N SER A 4 5.89 0.01 4.54
CA SER A 4 4.76 0.09 5.47
C SER A 4 4.23 1.52 5.66
N GLU A 5 5.12 2.52 5.67
CA GLU A 5 4.72 3.94 5.72
C GLU A 5 3.98 4.33 4.43
N LEU A 6 4.45 3.85 3.27
CA LEU A 6 3.80 4.09 1.98
C LEU A 6 2.42 3.43 1.93
N GLU A 7 2.32 2.18 2.37
CA GLU A 7 1.04 1.46 2.48
C GLU A 7 0.05 2.23 3.36
N GLN A 8 0.48 2.63 4.57
CA GLN A 8 -0.37 3.35 5.51
C GLN A 8 -0.86 4.68 4.90
N LEU A 9 0.04 5.44 4.27
CA LEU A 9 -0.31 6.70 3.60
C LEU A 9 -1.39 6.51 2.53
N ILE A 10 -1.26 5.46 1.69
CA ILE A 10 -2.22 5.19 0.62
C ILE A 10 -3.55 4.69 1.21
N ASN A 11 -3.51 3.80 2.19
CA ASN A 11 -4.70 3.28 2.86
C ASN A 11 -5.52 4.39 3.52
N ASP A 12 -4.87 5.30 4.24
CA ASP A 12 -5.51 6.46 4.86
C ASP A 12 -6.09 7.42 3.81
N LYS A 13 -5.35 7.65 2.72
CA LYS A 13 -5.80 8.56 1.64
C LYS A 13 -7.03 8.04 0.91
N LEU A 14 -7.14 6.72 0.75
CA LEU A 14 -8.24 6.06 0.05
C LEU A 14 -9.35 5.59 0.98
N ASN A 15 -9.15 5.68 2.31
CA ASN A 15 -10.02 5.07 3.31
C ASN A 15 -10.28 3.57 3.01
N SER A 16 -9.22 2.86 2.63
CA SER A 16 -9.33 1.48 2.11
C SER A 16 -9.90 0.50 3.13
N ALA A 17 -9.67 0.74 4.42
CA ALA A 17 -10.20 -0.09 5.52
C ALA A 17 -11.74 -0.05 5.62
N ALA A 18 -12.40 0.97 5.06
CA ALA A 18 -13.85 1.05 5.03
C ALA A 18 -14.48 0.31 3.84
N ILE A 19 -13.66 -0.22 2.93
CA ILE A 19 -14.10 -0.83 1.67
C ILE A 19 -13.88 -2.34 1.75
N SER A 20 -14.97 -3.10 1.70
CA SER A 20 -14.92 -4.55 1.54
C SER A 20 -14.65 -4.91 0.10
N ASP A 21 -13.55 -5.61 -0.16
CA ASP A 21 -13.14 -6.03 -1.50
C ASP A 21 -13.01 -7.56 -1.55
N PHE A 22 -13.07 -8.12 -2.76
CA PHE A 22 -12.84 -9.54 -3.02
C PHE A 22 -11.34 -9.90 -2.93
N ALA A 23 -10.46 -8.91 -2.95
CA ALA A 23 -9.02 -9.06 -2.79
C ALA A 23 -8.49 -8.29 -1.56
N PRO A 24 -7.30 -8.63 -1.02
CA PRO A 24 -6.66 -7.84 0.02
C PRO A 24 -6.26 -6.45 -0.48
N ASN A 25 -6.68 -5.41 0.25
CA ASN A 25 -6.22 -4.03 0.07
C ASN A 25 -4.88 -3.80 0.80
N GLY A 26 -3.99 -3.00 0.21
CA GLY A 26 -2.67 -2.69 0.79
C GLY A 26 -1.52 -3.49 0.16
N LEU A 27 -0.51 -3.82 0.96
CA LEU A 27 0.69 -4.55 0.52
C LEU A 27 0.37 -6.03 0.30
N GLN A 28 0.42 -6.48 -0.95
CA GLN A 28 0.13 -7.88 -1.30
C GLN A 28 1.38 -8.77 -1.34
N VAL A 29 2.53 -8.20 -1.73
CA VAL A 29 3.81 -8.91 -1.80
C VAL A 29 4.89 -8.03 -1.19
N GLU A 30 5.50 -8.49 -0.11
CA GLU A 30 6.56 -7.76 0.56
C GLU A 30 7.86 -7.76 -0.27
N GLY A 31 8.49 -6.59 -0.35
CA GLY A 31 9.75 -6.37 -1.04
C GLY A 31 10.80 -5.75 -0.11
N ARG A 32 11.69 -4.94 -0.67
CA ARG A 32 12.67 -4.19 0.13
C ARG A 32 11.99 -3.14 1.00
N ASP A 33 12.52 -2.92 2.20
CA ASP A 33 12.00 -1.93 3.15
C ASP A 33 11.92 -0.51 2.57
N THR A 34 12.96 -0.07 1.85
CA THR A 34 13.03 1.31 1.34
C THR A 34 12.56 1.40 -0.11
N VAL A 35 11.48 2.13 -0.33
CA VAL A 35 10.95 2.47 -1.65
C VAL A 35 11.63 3.75 -2.17
N GLN A 36 12.18 3.68 -3.38
CA GLN A 36 12.85 4.80 -4.06
C GLN A 36 12.19 5.20 -5.38
N THR A 37 11.67 4.22 -6.12
CA THR A 37 11.00 4.42 -7.42
C THR A 37 9.69 3.65 -7.39
N ILE A 38 8.60 4.29 -7.83
CA ILE A 38 7.29 3.68 -7.96
C ILE A 38 6.98 3.56 -9.45
N VAL A 39 6.57 2.36 -9.88
CA VAL A 39 6.06 2.09 -11.23
C VAL A 39 4.61 1.65 -11.05
N THR A 40 3.69 2.25 -11.80
CA THR A 40 2.24 1.98 -11.71
C THR A 40 1.70 1.49 -13.04
N GLY A 41 0.69 0.63 -13.03
CA GLY A 41 0.01 0.08 -14.21
C GLY A 41 -1.33 -0.53 -13.86
#